data_AF-A0A4D4L9E3-F1
#
_entry.id   AF-A0A4D4L9E3-F1
#
_cell.length_a   1.000
_cell.length_b   1.000
_cell.length_c   1.000
_cell.angle_alpha   90.00
_cell.angle_beta   90.00
_cell.angle_gamma   90.00
#
_symmetry.space_group_name_H-M   'P 1'
#
loop_
_entity.id
_entity.type
_entity.pdbx_description
1 polymer ?
#
loop_
_entity_poly.entity_id
_entity_poly.type
_entity_poly.pdbx_seq_one_letter_code
_entity_poly.pdbx_strand_id
1 'polypeptide(L)'
;MDYATLKDLKPSEFEGAADGYQTTSDMAGRARQALERRIAARMRESLEGEAATAAYDQLRNLSENFHYVEVECGLVSTALNALAFDLRAAKKKLDAAIEGAQAEKLTVNADGSVSYPPGGDEVDGKIPAGARSPAVPGHTSPVPP
;
A
#
# COMPACT_ATOMS: atom_id res chain seq x y z
N MET A 1 3.82 4.79 13.22
CA MET A 1 4.10 3.35 13.00
C MET A 1 5.31 2.99 13.83
N ASP A 2 5.25 1.93 14.63
CA ASP A 2 6.37 1.48 15.46
C ASP A 2 7.31 0.51 14.71
N TYR A 3 8.46 0.21 15.32
CA TYR A 3 9.49 -0.65 14.74
C TYR A 3 8.96 -2.05 14.39
N ALA A 4 8.22 -2.68 15.32
CA ALA A 4 7.70 -4.03 15.14
C ALA A 4 6.74 -4.08 13.94
N THR A 5 5.81 -3.11 13.88
CA THR A 5 4.85 -2.99 12.78
C THR A 5 5.55 -2.84 11.43
N LEU A 6 6.53 -1.95 11.31
CA LEU A 6 7.23 -1.72 10.04
C LEU A 6 8.13 -2.90 9.64
N LYS A 7 8.69 -3.62 10.62
CA LYS A 7 9.52 -4.80 10.39
C LYS A 7 8.72 -5.98 9.83
N ASP A 8 7.54 -6.22 10.40
CA ASP A 8 6.66 -7.33 10.03
C ASP A 8 5.73 -7.00 8.85
N LEU A 9 5.70 -5.74 8.44
CA LEU A 9 4.90 -5.25 7.32
C LEU A 9 5.20 -5.99 6.01
N LYS A 10 4.15 -6.36 5.30
CA LYS A 10 4.22 -7.00 3.98
C LYS A 10 3.61 -6.10 2.91
N PRO A 11 4.43 -5.29 2.21
CA PRO A 11 3.95 -4.46 1.10
C PRO A 11 3.15 -5.23 0.04
N SER A 12 3.45 -6.52 -0.16
CA SER A 12 2.75 -7.38 -1.11
C SER A 12 1.27 -7.64 -0.77
N GLU A 13 0.86 -7.49 0.49
CA GLU A 13 -0.56 -7.63 0.87
C GLU A 13 -1.38 -6.45 0.30
N PHE A 14 -0.80 -5.26 0.23
CA PHE A 14 -1.42 -4.09 -0.41
C PHE A 14 -1.47 -4.22 -1.92
N GLU A 15 -0.44 -4.81 -2.54
CA GLU A 15 -0.41 -5.09 -3.98
C GLU A 15 -1.46 -6.14 -4.37
N GLY A 16 -1.58 -7.22 -3.60
CA GLY A 16 -2.63 -8.21 -3.82
C GLY A 16 -4.04 -7.62 -3.67
N ALA A 17 -4.24 -6.72 -2.71
CA ALA A 17 -5.50 -5.97 -2.60
C ALA A 17 -5.72 -5.05 -3.82
N ALA A 18 -4.68 -4.35 -4.27
CA ALA A 18 -4.74 -3.49 -5.46
C ALA A 18 -5.16 -4.28 -6.71
N ASP A 19 -4.57 -5.46 -6.93
CA ASP A 19 -4.92 -6.36 -8.03
C ASP A 19 -6.39 -6.80 -8.00
N GLY A 20 -6.92 -7.07 -6.79
CA GLY A 20 -8.34 -7.40 -6.61
C GLY A 20 -9.28 -6.25 -6.98
N TYR A 21 -8.93 -5.03 -6.58
CA TYR A 21 -9.66 -3.82 -6.96
C TYR A 21 -9.55 -3.54 -8.47
N GLN A 22 -8.36 -3.72 -9.07
CA GLN A 22 -8.17 -3.57 -10.50
C GLN A 22 -9.02 -4.57 -11.29
N THR A 23 -9.03 -5.83 -10.87
CA THR A 23 -9.85 -6.87 -11.49
C THR A 23 -11.34 -6.51 -11.45
N THR A 24 -11.80 -5.98 -10.33
CA THR A 24 -13.18 -5.53 -10.15
C THR A 24 -13.51 -4.32 -11.04
N SER A 25 -12.59 -3.35 -11.14
CA SER A 25 -12.69 -2.21 -12.04
C SER A 25 -12.85 -2.66 -13.50
N ASP A 26 -11.98 -3.56 -13.95
CA ASP A 26 -12.00 -4.10 -15.32
C ASP A 26 -13.30 -4.88 -15.60
N MET A 27 -13.80 -5.65 -14.62
CA MET A 27 -15.07 -6.35 -14.73
C MET A 27 -16.24 -5.39 -14.90
N ALA A 28 -16.28 -4.31 -14.11
CA ALA A 28 -17.30 -3.28 -14.20
C ALA A 28 -17.25 -2.56 -15.56
N GLY A 29 -16.05 -2.19 -16.03
CA GLY A 29 -15.86 -1.60 -17.36
C GLY A 29 -16.32 -2.51 -18.49
N ARG A 30 -16.03 -3.82 -18.42
CA ARG A 30 -16.53 -4.81 -19.39
C ARG A 30 -18.06 -4.96 -19.35
N ALA A 31 -18.66 -5.00 -18.16
CA ALA A 31 -20.11 -5.08 -17.98
C ALA A 31 -20.81 -3.85 -18.57
N ARG A 32 -20.29 -2.65 -18.28
CA ARG A 32 -20.76 -1.37 -18.84
C ARG A 32 -20.73 -1.38 -20.37
N GLN A 33 -19.60 -1.77 -20.95
CA GLN A 33 -19.45 -1.85 -22.41
C GLN A 33 -20.42 -2.86 -23.04
N ALA A 34 -20.65 -4.01 -22.40
CA ALA A 34 -21.62 -4.99 -22.87
C ALA A 34 -23.06 -4.45 -22.84
N LEU A 35 -23.43 -3.72 -21.77
CA LEU A 35 -24.73 -3.06 -21.67
C LEU A 35 -24.93 -2.01 -22.76
N GLU A 36 -23.99 -1.08 -22.91
CA GLU A 36 -24.12 0.04 -23.84
C GLU A 36 -24.06 -0.41 -25.30
N ARG A 37 -23.06 -1.21 -25.66
CA ARG A 37 -22.72 -1.49 -27.07
C ARG A 37 -23.46 -2.68 -27.66
N ARG A 38 -23.94 -3.61 -26.83
CA ARG A 38 -24.65 -4.81 -27.30
C ARG A 38 -26.12 -4.77 -26.90
N ILE A 39 -26.42 -4.64 -25.62
CA ILE A 39 -27.79 -4.81 -25.12
C ILE A 39 -28.65 -3.60 -25.49
N ALA A 40 -28.26 -2.40 -25.05
CA ALA A 40 -29.01 -1.19 -25.31
C ALA A 40 -29.07 -0.87 -26.82
N ALA A 41 -27.98 -1.09 -27.56
CA ALA A 41 -27.95 -0.91 -29.01
C ALA A 41 -28.96 -1.81 -29.74
N ARG A 42 -28.93 -3.13 -29.50
CA ARG A 42 -29.86 -4.09 -30.11
C ARG A 42 -31.31 -3.81 -29.75
N MET A 43 -31.56 -3.45 -28.49
CA MET A 43 -32.90 -3.07 -28.06
C MET A 43 -33.39 -1.86 -28.85
N ARG A 44 -32.58 -0.80 -29.01
CA ARG A 44 -32.97 0.41 -29.77
C ARG A 44 -33.33 0.13 -31.21
N GLU A 45 -32.70 -0.88 -31.81
CA GLU A 45 -32.99 -1.31 -33.17
C GLU A 45 -34.29 -2.13 -33.28
N SER A 46 -34.74 -2.76 -32.19
CA SER A 46 -35.76 -3.83 -32.23
C SER A 46 -37.04 -3.52 -31.45
N LEU A 47 -37.04 -2.53 -30.55
CA LEU A 47 -38.12 -2.28 -29.60
C LEU A 47 -38.52 -0.80 -29.57
N GLU A 48 -39.83 -0.56 -29.62
CA GLU A 48 -40.44 0.76 -29.56
C GLU A 48 -41.54 0.83 -28.48
N GLY A 49 -41.93 2.04 -28.11
CA GLY A 49 -42.99 2.31 -27.13
C GLY A 49 -42.49 2.63 -25.73
N GLU A 50 -43.42 3.00 -24.85
CA GLU A 50 -43.13 3.53 -23.51
C GLU A 50 -42.37 2.54 -22.62
N ALA A 51 -42.70 1.25 -22.70
CA ALA A 51 -41.99 0.20 -21.98
C ALA A 51 -40.53 0.05 -22.44
N ALA A 52 -40.26 0.19 -23.74
CA ALA A 52 -38.91 0.16 -24.28
C ALA A 52 -38.09 1.37 -23.78
N THR A 53 -38.69 2.56 -23.79
CA THR A 53 -38.09 3.79 -23.24
C THR A 53 -37.71 3.62 -21.77
N ALA A 54 -38.64 3.15 -20.93
CA ALA A 54 -38.38 2.92 -19.51
C ALA A 54 -37.25 1.90 -19.30
N ALA A 55 -37.18 0.85 -20.12
CA ALA A 55 -36.09 -0.13 -20.06
C ALA A 55 -34.73 0.49 -20.42
N TYR A 56 -34.65 1.39 -21.40
CA TYR A 56 -33.40 2.11 -21.71
C TYR A 56 -32.92 2.96 -20.55
N ASP A 57 -33.83 3.65 -19.87
CA ASP A 57 -33.47 4.50 -18.74
C ASP A 57 -32.90 3.67 -17.59
N GLN A 58 -33.46 2.48 -17.34
CA GLN A 58 -32.90 1.55 -16.36
C GLN A 58 -31.52 1.02 -16.77
N LEU A 59 -31.31 0.68 -18.05
CA LEU A 59 -30.01 0.26 -18.54
C LEU A 59 -28.97 1.38 -18.47
N ARG A 60 -29.38 2.63 -18.69
CA ARG A 60 -28.52 3.82 -18.55
C ARG A 60 -28.08 4.00 -17.10
N ASN A 61 -29.01 3.93 -16.15
CA ASN A 61 -28.70 4.04 -14.73
C ASN A 61 -27.78 2.89 -14.27
N LEU A 62 -28.02 1.67 -14.76
CA LEU A 62 -27.13 0.54 -14.47
C LEU A 62 -25.72 0.75 -15.06
N SER A 63 -25.63 1.35 -16.25
CA SER A 63 -24.35 1.71 -16.87
C SER A 63 -23.57 2.72 -16.02
N GLU A 64 -24.25 3.73 -15.49
CA GLU A 64 -23.67 4.73 -14.58
C GLU A 64 -23.15 4.08 -13.29
N ASN A 65 -23.89 3.11 -12.72
CA ASN A 65 -23.45 2.35 -11.56
C ASN A 65 -22.18 1.53 -11.85
N PHE A 66 -22.10 0.86 -13.00
CA PHE A 66 -20.87 0.17 -13.39
C PHE A 66 -19.71 1.12 -13.64
N HIS A 67 -19.97 2.30 -14.21
CA HIS A 67 -18.93 3.31 -14.38
C HIS A 67 -18.38 3.80 -13.03
N TYR A 68 -19.26 4.00 -12.05
CA TYR A 68 -18.85 4.35 -10.69
C TYR A 68 -17.93 3.29 -10.09
N VAL A 69 -18.31 2.01 -10.17
CA VAL A 69 -17.49 0.90 -9.66
C VAL A 69 -16.14 0.81 -10.41
N GLU A 70 -16.16 0.97 -11.74
CA GLU A 70 -14.95 1.01 -12.59
C GLU A 70 -13.96 2.07 -12.10
N VAL A 71 -14.44 3.31 -11.90
CA VAL A 71 -13.60 4.44 -11.48
C VAL A 71 -13.10 4.28 -10.04
N GLU A 72 -14.01 4.04 -9.09
CA GLU A 72 -13.64 3.97 -7.68
C GLU A 72 -12.69 2.81 -7.39
N CYS A 73 -12.94 1.62 -7.95
CA CYS A 73 -12.04 0.49 -7.77
C CYS A 73 -10.68 0.73 -8.44
N GLY A 74 -10.64 1.41 -9.60
CA GLY A 74 -9.37 1.81 -10.23
C GLY A 74 -8.58 2.80 -9.36
N LEU A 75 -9.27 3.74 -8.71
CA LEU A 75 -8.66 4.68 -7.77
C LEU A 75 -8.09 3.97 -6.54
N VAL A 76 -8.86 3.06 -5.94
CA VAL A 76 -8.38 2.27 -4.79
C VAL A 76 -7.16 1.43 -5.16
N SER A 77 -7.19 0.75 -6.30
CA SER A 77 -6.03 0.01 -6.83
C SER A 77 -4.78 0.89 -6.93
N THR A 78 -4.93 2.09 -7.51
CA THR A 78 -3.82 3.04 -7.66
C THR A 78 -3.27 3.48 -6.31
N ALA A 79 -4.15 3.83 -5.36
CA ALA A 79 -3.75 4.27 -4.03
C ALA A 79 -3.03 3.17 -3.24
N LEU A 80 -3.49 1.92 -3.33
CA LEU A 80 -2.87 0.77 -2.67
C LEU A 80 -1.48 0.47 -3.26
N ASN A 81 -1.32 0.56 -4.58
CA ASN A 81 -0.02 0.41 -5.24
C ASN A 81 0.97 1.51 -4.83
N ALA A 82 0.52 2.77 -4.77
CA ALA A 82 1.35 3.88 -4.30
C ALA A 82 1.78 3.69 -2.83
N LEU A 83 0.85 3.29 -1.97
CA LEU A 83 1.14 2.98 -0.58
C LEU A 83 2.15 1.83 -0.46
N ALA A 84 1.97 0.74 -1.22
CA ALA A 84 2.90 -0.38 -1.23
C ALA A 84 4.32 0.03 -1.66
N PHE A 85 4.43 0.91 -2.66
CA PHE A 85 5.70 1.48 -3.11
C PHE A 85 6.41 2.25 -1.99
N ASP A 86 5.71 3.15 -1.32
CA ASP A 86 6.27 3.96 -0.23
C ASP A 86 6.69 3.09 0.97
N LEU A 87 5.85 2.12 1.34
CA LEU A 87 6.12 1.18 2.43
C LEU A 87 7.32 0.29 2.13
N ARG A 88 7.50 -0.14 0.88
CA ARG A 88 8.69 -0.88 0.44
C ARG A 88 9.96 -0.06 0.57
N ALA A 89 9.91 1.22 0.19
CA ALA A 89 11.05 2.12 0.37
C ALA A 89 11.39 2.31 1.86
N ALA A 90 10.39 2.49 2.72
CA ALA A 90 10.57 2.60 4.17
C ALA A 90 11.16 1.32 4.77
N LYS A 91 10.63 0.14 4.39
CA LYS A 91 11.13 -1.16 4.86
C LYS A 91 12.58 -1.40 4.43
N LYS A 92 12.94 -1.09 3.18
CA LYS A 92 14.32 -1.22 2.71
C LYS A 92 15.29 -0.36 3.53
N LYS A 93 14.90 0.87 3.89
CA LYS A 93 15.70 1.74 4.75
C LYS A 93 15.86 1.16 6.15
N LEU A 94 14.79 0.60 6.72
CA LEU A 94 14.83 -0.07 8.02
C LEU A 94 15.77 -1.27 8.01
N ASP A 95 15.63 -2.15 7.02
CA ASP A 95 16.46 -3.35 6.88
C ASP A 95 17.95 -2.98 6.76
N ALA A 96 18.28 -1.99 5.92
CA ALA A 96 19.65 -1.48 5.79
C ALA A 96 20.19 -0.86 7.09
N ALA A 97 19.34 -0.17 7.87
CA ALA A 97 19.76 0.39 9.16
C ALA A 97 20.02 -0.72 10.21
N ILE A 98 19.24 -1.80 10.20
CA ILE A 98 19.47 -2.97 11.05
C ILE A 98 20.78 -3.65 10.66
N GLU A 99 21.02 -3.86 9.37
CA GLU A 99 22.27 -4.43 8.86
C GLU A 99 23.49 -3.57 9.24
N GLY A 100 23.38 -2.25 9.08
CA GLY A 100 24.43 -1.31 9.48
C GLY A 100 24.74 -1.36 10.98
N ALA A 101 23.70 -1.41 11.83
CA ALA A 101 23.88 -1.56 13.27
C ALA A 101 24.59 -2.88 13.62
N GLN A 102 24.22 -3.98 12.96
CA GLN A 102 24.86 -5.28 13.16
C GLN A 102 26.33 -5.28 12.72
N ALA A 103 26.66 -4.62 11.60
CA ALA A 103 28.03 -4.45 11.14
C ALA A 103 28.92 -3.72 12.17
N GLU A 104 28.34 -2.76 12.88
CA GLU A 104 28.97 -2.03 13.98
C GLU A 104 28.90 -2.76 15.34
N LYS A 105 28.51 -4.05 15.35
CA LYS A 105 28.34 -4.89 16.55
C LYS A 105 27.32 -4.34 17.56
N LEU A 106 26.39 -3.50 17.10
CA LEU A 106 25.26 -3.03 17.89
C LEU A 106 24.12 -4.05 17.82
N THR A 107 23.34 -4.13 18.90
CA THR A 107 22.16 -5.00 18.96
C THR A 107 20.89 -4.17 18.83
N VAL A 108 20.11 -4.39 17.78
CA VAL A 108 18.76 -3.82 17.64
C VAL A 108 17.76 -4.76 18.30
N ASN A 109 17.09 -4.29 19.34
CA ASN A 109 16.11 -5.05 20.12
C ASN A 109 14.73 -5.07 19.45
N ALA A 110 13.85 -5.96 19.93
CA ALA A 110 12.48 -6.12 19.39
C ALA A 110 11.60 -4.87 19.52
N ASP A 111 11.88 -4.00 20.50
CA ASP A 111 11.21 -2.71 20.69
C ASP A 111 11.81 -1.57 19.83
N GLY A 112 12.83 -1.89 19.02
CA GLY A 112 13.58 -0.92 18.22
C GLY A 112 14.67 -0.17 18.97
N SER A 113 14.90 -0.45 20.26
CA SER A 113 16.01 0.14 21.02
C SER A 113 17.35 -0.45 20.58
N VAL A 114 18.43 0.33 20.65
CA VAL A 114 19.77 -0.10 20.25
C VAL A 114 20.65 -0.28 21.48
N SER A 115 21.30 -1.44 21.61
CA SER A 115 22.25 -1.73 22.67
C SER A 115 23.68 -1.74 22.14
N TYR A 116 24.56 -1.08 22.89
CA TYR A 116 25.97 -0.93 22.60
C TYR A 116 26.75 -1.93 23.45
N PRO A 117 27.69 -2.70 22.88
CA PRO A 117 28.54 -3.56 23.66
C PRO A 117 29.46 -2.73 24.58
N PRO A 118 29.96 -3.32 25.68
CA PRO A 118 31.06 -2.74 26.44
C PRO A 118 32.26 -2.46 25.52
N GLY A 119 32.94 -1.32 25.69
CA GLY A 119 34.04 -0.93 24.82
C GLY A 119 34.63 0.43 25.16
N GLY A 120 35.68 0.82 24.42
CA GLY A 120 36.50 2.00 24.69
C GLY A 120 37.81 1.66 25.41
N ASP A 121 38.66 2.67 25.61
CA ASP A 121 39.90 2.53 26.36
C ASP A 121 39.61 2.18 27.82
N GLU A 122 40.50 1.42 28.43
CA GLU A 122 40.41 1.06 29.84
C GLU A 122 40.54 2.32 30.70
N VAL A 123 39.54 2.55 31.55
CA VAL A 123 39.52 3.66 32.51
C VAL A 123 39.47 3.05 33.90
N ASP A 124 40.42 3.37 34.76
CA ASP A 124 40.53 2.84 36.14
C ASP A 124 40.53 1.30 36.25
N GLY A 125 41.21 0.61 35.33
CA GLY A 125 41.34 -0.85 35.39
C GLY A 125 40.12 -1.62 34.88
N LYS A 126 39.14 -0.93 34.26
CA LYS A 126 37.88 -1.50 33.79
C LYS A 126 37.50 -0.98 32.40
N ILE A 127 36.93 -1.86 31.59
CA ILE A 127 36.29 -1.48 30.33
C ILE A 127 34.91 -0.86 30.64
N PRO A 128 34.56 0.30 30.05
CA PRO A 128 33.23 0.90 30.21
C PRO A 128 32.11 -0.09 29.89
N ALA A 129 31.06 -0.10 30.73
CA ALA A 129 29.90 -0.94 30.52
C ALA A 129 29.11 -0.52 29.28
N GLY A 130 28.46 -1.48 28.63
CA GLY A 130 27.56 -1.22 27.50
C GLY A 130 26.37 -0.34 27.89
N ALA A 131 25.74 0.29 26.89
CA ALA A 131 24.62 1.20 27.07
C ALA A 131 23.42 0.81 26.20
N ARG A 132 22.24 1.37 26.48
CA ARG A 132 21.04 1.22 25.65
C ARG A 132 20.48 2.59 25.29
N SER A 133 20.27 2.82 24.00
CA SER A 133 19.53 3.97 23.48
C SER A 133 18.08 3.58 23.19
N PRO A 134 17.10 4.37 23.65
CA PRO A 134 15.69 4.09 23.39
C PRO A 134 15.37 4.22 21.90
N ALA A 135 14.32 3.52 21.45
CA ALA A 135 13.78 3.71 20.11
C ALA A 135 13.26 5.16 19.97
N VAL A 136 13.75 5.89 18.98
CA VAL A 136 13.28 7.26 18.69
C VAL A 136 12.26 7.19 17.55
N PRO A 137 11.00 7.65 17.74
CA PRO A 137 10.04 7.71 16.65
C PRO A 137 10.44 8.80 15.65
N GLY A 138 10.91 8.39 14.47
CA GLY A 138 11.09 9.26 13.30
C GLY A 138 12.28 10.23 13.36
N HIS A 139 13.38 9.86 12.69
CA HIS A 139 14.45 10.79 12.33
C HIS A 139 14.28 11.20 10.86
N THR A 140 13.90 12.45 10.59
CA THR A 140 14.11 13.07 9.27
C THR A 140 15.62 13.21 9.07
N SER A 141 16.24 12.37 8.24
CA SER A 141 17.69 12.48 7.92
C SER A 141 18.09 13.93 7.64
N PRO A 142 19.22 14.44 8.15
CA PRO A 142 19.68 15.76 7.79
C PRO A 142 20.17 15.67 6.33
N VAL A 143 19.75 16.61 5.50
CA VAL A 143 20.32 16.79 4.17
C VAL A 143 21.80 17.18 4.36
N PRO A 144 22.77 16.48 3.73
CA PRO A 144 24.18 16.86 3.83
C PRO A 144 24.44 18.19 3.11
N PRO A 145 25.47 18.95 3.52
CA PRO A 145 25.80 20.28 2.99
C PRO A 145 26.22 20.27 1.51
#